data_AF-A0A5K1I584-F1
#
_entry.id   AF-A0A5K1I584-F1
#
_cell.length_a   1.000
_cell.length_b   1.000
_cell.length_c   1.000
_cell.angle_alpha   90.00
_cell.angle_beta   90.00
_cell.angle_gamma   90.00
#
_symmetry.space_group_name_H-M   'P 1'
#
loop_
_entity.id
_entity.type
_entity.pdbx_description
1 polymer ?
#
loop_
_entity_poly.entity_id
_entity_poly.type
_entity_poly.pdbx_seq_one_letter_code
_entity_poly.pdbx_strand_id
1 'polypeptide(L)'
;MPFPVKWFSSDMGGAPVLGDTAAGDFIALVKACLVTGFNVTPIASMTYDSETDRATVAVGSDHGFKVGQVVDVSGADQAAYNGEHRVTAVTATQFLFKPPYAPAATTATGATLEAKAAPVGGWTIEAEDATNHKIALSRTAADATDHVVVIENNGNQGNYSAGNEFVARVRVCESFTDFATYDQAMEQFWPASHRYATAEWLLVADGHALYWLNRYASAGKRSAVMLGDIESVRPGDAAHCVLTGIESSTGAEWDASESYYADFATLGSSDYRAIARGYQQLPGEVPWQLYGIGTRLGDGVIAYPNPATNGFYVATGKLMVVEQGSLRGFLPGLLQPLHTSSVYHGAVVDNLPDLEGVPVLFWLAMDSRAYNGTERLMAWRLDEWLPEVGA
;
A
#
# COMPACT_ATOMS: atom_id res chain seq x y z
N MET A 1 13.56 -9.18 -5.60
CA MET A 1 12.46 -10.19 -5.69
C MET A 1 11.77 -10.10 -7.07
N PRO A 2 11.14 -11.16 -7.63
CA PRO A 2 10.53 -11.09 -8.98
C PRO A 2 9.34 -10.14 -9.11
N PHE A 3 8.56 -9.97 -8.05
CA PHE A 3 7.42 -9.05 -7.98
C PHE A 3 7.53 -8.20 -6.71
N PRO A 4 8.37 -7.15 -6.69
CA PRO A 4 8.68 -6.41 -5.47
C PRO A 4 7.49 -5.57 -4.97
N VAL A 5 6.63 -5.09 -5.87
CA VAL A 5 5.43 -4.31 -5.50
C VAL A 5 4.19 -5.18 -5.51
N LYS A 6 3.43 -5.16 -4.41
CA LYS A 6 2.15 -5.88 -4.28
C LYS A 6 1.06 -4.97 -3.75
N TRP A 7 -0.17 -5.29 -4.12
CA TRP A 7 -1.36 -4.59 -3.65
C TRP A 7 -2.42 -5.58 -3.19
N PHE A 8 -3.22 -5.15 -2.23
CA PHE A 8 -4.30 -5.92 -1.63
C PHE A 8 -5.50 -5.02 -1.41
N SER A 9 -6.69 -5.53 -1.68
CA SER A 9 -7.93 -4.81 -1.45
C SER A 9 -8.93 -5.67 -0.69
N SER A 10 -9.87 -5.00 -0.03
CA SER A 10 -10.92 -5.64 0.78
C SER A 10 -11.81 -6.63 0.01
N ASP A 11 -11.86 -6.55 -1.32
CA ASP A 11 -12.69 -7.40 -2.18
C ASP A 11 -11.95 -8.63 -2.76
N MET A 12 -10.70 -8.86 -2.36
CA MET A 12 -9.97 -10.08 -2.67
C MET A 12 -10.47 -11.26 -1.82
N GLY A 13 -10.41 -12.46 -2.39
CA GLY A 13 -10.70 -13.71 -1.66
C GLY A 13 -9.84 -13.82 -0.40
N GLY A 14 -10.47 -14.17 0.73
CA GLY A 14 -9.77 -14.35 2.01
C GLY A 14 -9.09 -13.10 2.56
N ALA A 15 -9.40 -11.90 2.05
CA ALA A 15 -8.80 -10.65 2.51
C ALA A 15 -9.02 -10.47 4.03
N PRO A 16 -8.01 -10.01 4.78
CA PRO A 16 -8.16 -9.77 6.21
C PRO A 16 -9.28 -8.78 6.51
N VAL A 17 -10.01 -9.04 7.59
CA VAL A 17 -11.12 -8.18 8.01
C VAL A 17 -10.56 -6.98 8.77
N LEU A 18 -10.87 -5.77 8.28
CA LEU A 18 -10.74 -4.56 9.09
C LEU A 18 -12.02 -4.43 9.92
N GLY A 19 -11.92 -4.57 11.24
CA GLY A 19 -13.08 -4.46 12.13
C GLY A 19 -13.62 -3.04 12.26
N ASP A 20 -14.85 -2.94 12.78
CA ASP A 20 -15.46 -1.66 13.17
C ASP A 20 -14.83 -1.14 14.48
N THR A 21 -14.84 -1.94 15.54
CA THR A 21 -14.36 -1.50 16.87
C THR A 21 -13.36 -2.46 17.51
N ALA A 22 -13.01 -3.55 16.84
CA ALA A 22 -12.17 -4.59 17.40
C ALA A 22 -10.69 -4.17 17.41
N ALA A 23 -10.07 -4.31 18.57
CA ALA A 23 -8.64 -4.06 18.74
C ALA A 23 -7.81 -5.18 18.08
N GLY A 24 -6.72 -4.80 17.43
CA GLY A 24 -5.79 -5.72 16.77
C GLY A 24 -6.15 -6.11 15.34
N ASP A 25 -7.37 -5.85 14.87
CA ASP A 25 -7.78 -6.21 13.50
C ASP A 25 -6.90 -5.52 12.44
N PHE A 26 -6.55 -4.26 12.66
CA PHE A 26 -5.64 -3.54 11.76
C PHE A 26 -4.23 -4.17 11.74
N ILE A 27 -3.74 -4.64 12.90
CA ILE A 27 -2.44 -5.32 12.99
C ILE A 27 -2.47 -6.67 12.27
N ALA A 28 -3.54 -7.45 12.47
CA ALA A 28 -3.72 -8.70 11.76
C ALA A 28 -3.76 -8.51 10.24
N LEU A 29 -4.41 -7.43 9.76
CA LEU A 29 -4.45 -7.05 8.36
C LEU A 29 -3.06 -6.69 7.82
N VAL A 30 -2.33 -5.79 8.49
CA VAL A 30 -0.99 -5.37 8.07
C VAL A 30 -0.04 -6.55 8.05
N LYS A 31 -0.06 -7.40 9.09
CA LYS A 31 0.76 -8.62 9.16
C LYS A 31 0.44 -9.61 8.04
N ALA A 32 -0.84 -9.80 7.73
CA ALA A 32 -1.27 -10.67 6.65
C ALA A 32 -0.80 -10.17 5.28
N CYS A 33 -0.88 -8.86 5.04
CA CYS A 33 -0.45 -8.28 3.77
C CYS A 33 1.08 -8.24 3.64
N LEU A 34 1.81 -7.85 4.68
CA LEU A 34 3.26 -7.63 4.59
C LEU A 34 4.09 -8.91 4.75
N VAL A 35 3.66 -9.84 5.62
CA VAL A 35 4.53 -10.93 6.11
C VAL A 35 4.00 -12.32 5.78
N THR A 36 2.73 -12.64 6.07
CA THR A 36 2.28 -14.04 6.01
C THR A 36 1.60 -14.43 4.69
N GLY A 37 0.94 -13.49 4.04
CA GLY A 37 -0.02 -13.74 2.98
C GLY A 37 -1.36 -14.22 3.57
N PHE A 38 -2.33 -14.46 2.69
CA PHE A 38 -3.68 -14.91 3.04
C PHE A 38 -4.32 -15.70 1.89
N ASN A 39 -5.57 -16.16 2.04
CA ASN A 39 -6.31 -16.92 1.01
C ASN A 39 -5.62 -18.21 0.54
N VAL A 40 -5.16 -19.05 1.48
CA VAL A 40 -4.60 -20.36 1.14
C VAL A 40 -5.68 -21.20 0.45
N THR A 41 -5.41 -21.55 -0.80
CA THR A 41 -6.36 -22.11 -1.75
C THR A 41 -5.77 -23.37 -2.37
N PRO A 42 -6.38 -24.56 -2.14
CA PRO A 42 -5.95 -25.79 -2.79
C PRO A 42 -6.10 -25.72 -4.31
N ILE A 43 -5.11 -26.23 -5.03
CA ILE A 43 -5.14 -26.32 -6.49
C ILE A 43 -5.58 -27.74 -6.88
N ALA A 44 -6.65 -27.84 -7.66
CA ALA A 44 -7.15 -29.11 -8.19
C ALA A 44 -6.30 -29.62 -9.38
N SER A 45 -5.87 -28.71 -10.26
CA SER A 45 -4.96 -29.03 -11.37
C SER A 45 -4.28 -27.78 -11.90
N MET A 46 -3.08 -27.93 -12.46
CA MET A 46 -2.37 -26.84 -13.13
C MET A 46 -1.74 -27.36 -14.41
N THR A 47 -1.95 -26.64 -15.52
CA THR A 47 -1.48 -27.06 -16.85
C THR A 47 -0.95 -25.87 -17.64
N TYR A 48 0.23 -26.04 -18.22
CA TYR A 48 0.90 -25.06 -19.06
C TYR A 48 0.58 -25.26 -20.55
N ASP A 49 0.32 -24.14 -21.23
CA ASP A 49 0.12 -24.04 -22.66
C ASP A 49 1.29 -23.26 -23.29
N SER A 50 2.03 -23.93 -24.18
CA SER A 50 3.20 -23.37 -24.88
C SER A 50 2.84 -22.38 -25.99
N GLU A 51 1.60 -22.37 -26.49
CA GLU A 51 1.18 -21.40 -27.51
C GLU A 51 0.93 -20.01 -26.90
N THR A 52 0.37 -19.99 -25.69
CA THR A 52 0.06 -18.76 -24.94
C THR A 52 1.10 -18.40 -23.88
N ASP A 53 2.05 -19.29 -23.60
CA ASP A 53 3.07 -19.17 -22.56
C ASP A 53 2.46 -18.92 -21.17
N ARG A 54 1.37 -19.63 -20.86
CA ARG A 54 0.59 -19.47 -19.63
C ARG A 54 0.26 -20.79 -18.96
N ALA A 55 0.28 -20.79 -17.63
CA ALA A 55 -0.28 -21.83 -16.80
C ALA A 55 -1.74 -21.50 -16.44
N THR A 56 -2.64 -22.46 -16.65
CA THR A 56 -4.02 -22.41 -16.17
C THR A 56 -4.10 -23.21 -14.89
N VAL A 57 -4.56 -22.57 -13.81
CA VAL A 57 -4.75 -23.17 -12.48
C VAL A 57 -6.23 -23.34 -12.25
N ALA A 58 -6.67 -24.57 -12.01
CA ALA A 58 -8.02 -24.88 -11.60
C ALA A 58 -8.07 -25.10 -10.09
N VAL A 59 -8.94 -24.35 -9.41
CA VAL A 59 -9.18 -24.46 -7.96
C VAL A 59 -10.48 -25.23 -7.69
N GLY A 60 -11.48 -25.10 -8.56
CA GLY A 60 -12.76 -25.82 -8.45
C GLY A 60 -13.81 -25.15 -7.56
N SER A 61 -13.45 -24.07 -6.85
CA SER A 61 -14.36 -23.21 -6.09
C SER A 61 -14.07 -21.74 -6.39
N ASP A 62 -14.95 -20.84 -5.94
CA ASP A 62 -14.67 -19.39 -5.98
C ASP A 62 -13.42 -19.08 -5.14
N HIS A 63 -12.36 -18.62 -5.81
CA HIS A 63 -11.08 -18.33 -5.17
C HIS A 63 -10.90 -16.85 -4.81
N GLY A 64 -11.68 -15.94 -5.40
CA GLY A 64 -11.59 -14.50 -5.15
C GLY A 64 -10.28 -13.78 -5.51
N PHE A 65 -9.25 -14.46 -6.04
CA PHE A 65 -8.07 -13.79 -6.64
C PHE A 65 -8.46 -12.81 -7.76
N LYS A 66 -7.66 -11.76 -7.94
CA LYS A 66 -7.91 -10.67 -8.92
C LYS A 66 -6.80 -10.59 -9.98
N VAL A 67 -7.13 -10.10 -11.16
CA VAL A 67 -6.13 -9.75 -12.18
C VAL A 67 -5.18 -8.70 -11.63
N GLY A 68 -3.88 -8.86 -11.86
CA GLY A 68 -2.84 -7.96 -11.38
C GLY A 68 -2.36 -8.23 -9.95
N GLN A 69 -3.05 -9.09 -9.18
CA GLN A 69 -2.58 -9.58 -7.88
C GLN A 69 -1.40 -10.53 -8.06
N VAL A 70 -0.51 -10.60 -7.08
CA VAL A 70 0.56 -11.60 -7.02
C VAL A 70 0.16 -12.74 -6.09
N VAL A 71 0.28 -13.97 -6.57
CA VAL A 71 0.04 -15.19 -5.81
C VAL A 71 1.33 -15.96 -5.61
N ASP A 72 1.47 -16.65 -4.49
CA ASP A 72 2.56 -17.59 -4.21
C ASP A 72 2.03 -19.01 -4.41
N VAL A 73 2.62 -19.74 -5.35
CA VAL A 73 2.24 -21.11 -5.71
C VAL A 73 3.29 -22.06 -5.15
N SER A 74 2.84 -23.16 -4.55
CA SER A 74 3.76 -24.12 -3.92
C SER A 74 3.31 -25.57 -4.09
N GLY A 75 4.28 -26.47 -3.92
CA GLY A 75 4.06 -27.92 -3.86
C GLY A 75 4.12 -28.65 -5.20
N ALA A 76 4.41 -27.96 -6.31
CA ALA A 76 4.63 -28.60 -7.60
C ALA A 76 6.04 -29.22 -7.68
N ASP A 77 6.17 -30.38 -8.31
CA ASP A 77 7.49 -30.99 -8.58
C ASP A 77 8.25 -30.23 -9.67
N GLN A 78 7.53 -29.59 -10.60
CA GLN A 78 8.13 -28.76 -11.65
C GLN A 78 8.37 -27.35 -11.13
N ALA A 79 9.66 -26.99 -10.95
CA ALA A 79 10.08 -25.73 -10.34
C ALA A 79 9.47 -24.46 -10.96
N ALA A 80 9.22 -24.47 -12.28
CA ALA A 80 8.65 -23.32 -12.99
C ALA A 80 7.26 -22.89 -12.48
N TYR A 81 6.49 -23.81 -11.88
CA TYR A 81 5.18 -23.48 -11.33
C TYR A 81 5.23 -22.87 -9.94
N ASN A 82 6.30 -23.12 -9.18
CA ASN A 82 6.38 -22.66 -7.80
C ASN A 82 6.85 -21.20 -7.71
N GLY A 83 6.65 -20.60 -6.54
CA GLY A 83 7.02 -19.23 -6.22
C GLY A 83 5.94 -18.23 -6.60
N GLU A 84 6.34 -16.97 -6.61
CA GLU A 84 5.43 -15.87 -6.87
C GLU A 84 5.12 -15.72 -8.37
N HIS A 85 3.86 -15.45 -8.70
CA HIS A 85 3.39 -15.22 -10.06
C HIS A 85 2.30 -14.14 -10.09
N ARG A 86 2.32 -13.26 -11.08
CA ARG A 86 1.23 -12.29 -11.30
C ARG A 86 0.05 -12.94 -12.02
N VAL A 87 -1.13 -12.75 -11.47
CA VAL A 87 -2.39 -13.21 -12.07
C VAL A 87 -2.73 -12.35 -13.29
N THR A 88 -3.00 -13.01 -14.41
CA THR A 88 -3.21 -12.37 -15.71
C THR A 88 -4.62 -12.54 -16.26
N ALA A 89 -5.38 -13.49 -15.75
CA ALA A 89 -6.79 -13.70 -16.05
C ALA A 89 -7.42 -14.50 -14.92
N VAL A 90 -8.72 -14.30 -14.69
CA VAL A 90 -9.50 -15.01 -13.68
C VAL A 90 -10.88 -15.36 -14.22
N THR A 91 -11.41 -16.47 -13.73
CA THR A 91 -12.83 -16.80 -13.68
C THR A 91 -13.19 -17.02 -12.21
N ALA A 92 -14.39 -17.55 -11.91
CA ALA A 92 -14.68 -17.95 -10.54
C ALA A 92 -13.78 -19.12 -10.07
N THR A 93 -13.51 -20.10 -10.94
CA THR A 93 -12.90 -21.39 -10.55
C THR A 93 -11.49 -21.60 -11.09
N GLN A 94 -10.96 -20.64 -11.85
CA GLN A 94 -9.66 -20.72 -12.49
C GLN A 94 -8.97 -19.36 -12.53
N PHE A 95 -7.64 -19.38 -12.40
CA PHE A 95 -6.79 -18.22 -12.68
C PHE A 95 -5.59 -18.63 -13.54
N LEU A 96 -5.02 -17.65 -14.25
CA LEU A 96 -3.89 -17.86 -15.15
C LEU A 96 -2.70 -16.99 -14.75
N PHE A 97 -1.50 -17.51 -14.95
CA PHE A 97 -0.25 -16.75 -14.84
C PHE A 97 0.76 -17.18 -15.91
N LYS A 98 1.81 -16.38 -16.11
CA LYS A 98 2.94 -16.73 -16.97
C LYS A 98 4.12 -17.17 -16.09
N PRO A 99 4.53 -18.46 -16.13
CA PRO A 99 5.75 -18.91 -15.48
C PRO A 99 7.00 -18.15 -15.99
N PRO A 100 8.08 -18.06 -15.20
CA PRO A 100 9.31 -17.38 -15.64
C PRO A 100 10.04 -18.10 -16.80
N TYR A 101 9.80 -19.40 -16.95
CA TYR A 101 10.30 -20.23 -18.04
C TYR A 101 9.36 -21.43 -18.24
N ALA A 102 9.42 -22.07 -19.42
CA ALA A 102 8.59 -23.22 -19.72
C ALA A 102 8.81 -24.37 -18.71
N PRO A 103 7.75 -24.93 -18.10
CA PRO A 103 7.86 -26.07 -17.19
C PRO A 103 8.41 -27.32 -17.88
N ALA A 104 9.14 -28.15 -17.14
CA ALA A 104 9.69 -29.42 -17.64
C ALA A 104 8.61 -30.44 -18.06
N ALA A 105 7.38 -30.28 -17.55
CA ALA A 105 6.20 -31.05 -17.95
C ALA A 105 4.97 -30.14 -18.01
N THR A 106 4.09 -30.38 -18.98
CA THR A 106 2.89 -29.54 -19.21
C THR A 106 1.90 -29.60 -18.07
N THR A 107 1.79 -30.71 -17.35
CA THR A 107 0.89 -30.85 -16.20
C THR A 107 1.70 -30.85 -14.92
N ALA A 108 1.29 -30.03 -13.96
CA ALA A 108 1.92 -30.01 -12.64
C ALA A 108 1.66 -31.33 -11.90
N THR A 109 2.70 -31.88 -11.29
CA THR A 109 2.60 -32.98 -10.32
C THR A 109 3.00 -32.47 -8.94
N GLY A 110 2.57 -33.16 -7.89
CA GLY A 110 2.85 -32.76 -6.51
C GLY A 110 1.83 -33.40 -5.55
N ALA A 111 2.22 -33.65 -4.30
CA ALA A 111 1.34 -34.26 -3.32
C ALA A 111 0.24 -33.29 -2.85
N THR A 112 0.60 -32.02 -2.67
CA THR A 112 -0.29 -30.95 -2.23
C THR A 112 0.08 -29.70 -3.02
N LEU A 113 -0.81 -29.27 -3.92
CA LEU A 113 -0.63 -28.05 -4.70
C LEU A 113 -1.49 -26.95 -4.08
N GLU A 114 -0.90 -25.79 -3.79
CA GLU A 114 -1.59 -24.68 -3.15
C GLU A 114 -1.17 -23.34 -3.77
N ALA A 115 -2.10 -22.40 -3.78
CA ALA A 115 -1.86 -20.99 -4.07
C ALA A 115 -2.32 -20.14 -2.88
N LYS A 116 -1.65 -19.04 -2.61
CA LYS A 116 -2.11 -18.02 -1.67
C LYS A 116 -1.86 -16.62 -2.22
N ALA A 117 -2.53 -15.61 -1.67
CA ALA A 117 -2.11 -14.23 -1.87
C ALA A 117 -0.69 -14.09 -1.30
N ALA A 118 0.27 -13.75 -2.16
CA ALA A 118 1.66 -13.59 -1.72
C ALA A 118 1.74 -12.38 -0.79
N PRO A 119 2.39 -12.47 0.39
CA PRO A 119 2.70 -11.29 1.18
C PRO A 119 3.59 -10.35 0.37
N VAL A 120 3.68 -9.05 0.71
CA VAL A 120 4.65 -8.12 0.10
C VAL A 120 6.04 -8.73 0.08
N GLY A 121 6.47 -9.28 1.22
CA GLY A 121 7.87 -9.67 1.42
C GLY A 121 8.74 -8.42 1.64
N GLY A 122 9.97 -8.59 2.10
CA GLY A 122 10.81 -7.44 2.45
C GLY A 122 10.52 -6.84 3.83
N TRP A 123 9.66 -7.47 4.64
CA TRP A 123 9.29 -7.03 5.99
C TRP A 123 9.46 -8.16 7.00
N THR A 124 9.94 -7.83 8.19
CA THR A 124 10.15 -8.78 9.30
C THR A 124 9.51 -8.29 10.58
N ILE A 125 8.99 -9.23 11.38
CA ILE A 125 8.44 -8.94 12.71
C ILE A 125 9.58 -8.98 13.71
N GLU A 126 9.87 -7.83 14.32
CA GLU A 126 10.87 -7.70 15.39
C GLU A 126 10.30 -8.11 16.75
N ALA A 127 9.05 -7.74 17.01
CA ALA A 127 8.32 -8.10 18.22
C ALA A 127 6.80 -8.05 17.99
N GLU A 128 6.06 -8.85 18.75
CA GLU A 128 4.60 -8.85 18.74
C GLU A 128 4.08 -9.04 20.17
N ASP A 129 3.16 -8.18 20.57
CA ASP A 129 2.43 -8.28 21.83
C ASP A 129 0.94 -8.29 21.49
N ALA A 130 0.42 -9.50 21.28
CA ALA A 130 -0.99 -9.71 20.94
C ALA A 130 -1.94 -9.31 22.07
N THR A 131 -1.48 -9.31 23.32
CA THR A 131 -2.32 -8.95 24.49
C THR A 131 -2.61 -7.46 24.52
N ASN A 132 -1.61 -6.64 24.16
CA ASN A 132 -1.72 -5.19 24.12
C ASN A 132 -1.80 -4.63 22.69
N HIS A 133 -2.14 -5.49 21.72
CA HIS A 133 -2.32 -5.14 20.31
C HIS A 133 -1.18 -4.27 19.75
N LYS A 134 0.05 -4.77 19.84
CA LYS A 134 1.26 -4.14 19.31
C LYS A 134 2.03 -5.05 18.37
N ILE A 135 2.61 -4.47 17.32
CA ILE A 135 3.58 -5.12 16.44
C ILE A 135 4.72 -4.16 16.12
N ALA A 136 5.94 -4.67 16.09
CA ALA A 136 7.13 -3.97 15.63
C ALA A 136 7.62 -4.64 14.34
N LEU A 137 7.82 -3.85 13.28
CA LEU A 137 8.18 -4.29 11.95
C LEU A 137 9.44 -3.58 11.47
N SER A 138 10.33 -4.30 10.82
CA SER A 138 11.49 -3.76 10.12
C SER A 138 11.42 -4.11 8.63
N ARG A 139 12.18 -3.37 7.82
CA ARG A 139 12.36 -3.64 6.39
C ARG A 139 13.65 -4.41 6.21
N THR A 140 13.66 -5.39 5.32
CA THR A 140 14.83 -6.27 5.11
C THR A 140 15.71 -5.84 3.94
N ALA A 141 15.29 -4.85 3.15
CA ALA A 141 16.09 -4.34 2.06
C ALA A 141 17.37 -3.69 2.61
N ALA A 142 18.53 -3.96 1.98
CA ALA A 142 19.83 -3.56 2.50
C ALA A 142 20.06 -2.04 2.46
N ASP A 143 19.32 -1.34 1.61
CA ASP A 143 19.32 0.11 1.42
C ASP A 143 18.15 0.81 2.13
N ALA A 144 17.25 0.06 2.79
CA ALA A 144 16.23 0.65 3.64
C ALA A 144 16.84 1.24 4.91
N THR A 145 16.17 2.23 5.47
CA THR A 145 16.52 2.74 6.81
C THR A 145 16.35 1.65 7.86
N ASP A 146 17.24 1.64 8.85
CA ASP A 146 17.22 0.73 10.00
C ASP A 146 16.05 0.98 10.98
N HIS A 147 15.17 1.92 10.65
CA HIS A 147 14.09 2.33 11.52
C HIS A 147 13.05 1.22 11.64
N VAL A 148 12.59 1.02 12.88
CA VAL A 148 11.54 0.06 13.22
C VAL A 148 10.20 0.77 13.31
N VAL A 149 9.20 0.21 12.65
CA VAL A 149 7.82 0.69 12.68
C VAL A 149 7.08 0.00 13.82
N VAL A 150 6.53 0.76 14.74
CA VAL A 150 5.70 0.25 15.84
C VAL A 150 4.25 0.65 15.61
N ILE A 151 3.37 -0.33 15.44
CA ILE A 151 1.93 -0.14 15.28
C ILE A 151 1.23 -0.62 16.55
N GLU A 152 0.37 0.22 17.10
CA GLU A 152 -0.51 -0.10 18.23
C GLU A 152 -1.97 0.11 17.84
N ASN A 153 -2.85 -0.87 18.09
CA ASN A 153 -4.26 -0.80 17.72
C ASN A 153 -5.18 -1.35 18.82
N ASN A 154 -5.45 -0.52 19.83
CA ASN A 154 -6.29 -0.86 21.00
C ASN A 154 -7.79 -0.56 20.78
N GLY A 155 -8.24 -0.45 19.53
CA GLY A 155 -9.61 -0.09 19.18
C GLY A 155 -9.87 1.41 19.23
N ASN A 156 -9.47 2.12 20.29
CA ASN A 156 -9.70 3.57 20.40
C ASN A 156 -8.45 4.27 20.94
N GLN A 157 -7.65 4.85 20.04
CA GLN A 157 -6.38 5.52 20.40
C GLN A 157 -6.30 7.00 20.00
N GLY A 158 -7.37 7.52 19.40
CA GLY A 158 -7.45 8.92 19.02
C GLY A 158 -7.51 9.83 20.25
N ASN A 159 -7.26 11.11 20.02
CA ASN A 159 -7.36 12.20 20.98
C ASN A 159 -8.78 12.79 21.02
N TYR A 160 -9.71 12.29 20.18
CA TYR A 160 -11.11 12.71 20.24
C TYR A 160 -11.76 12.26 21.57
N SER A 161 -12.32 13.23 22.30
CA SER A 161 -12.75 13.04 23.69
C SER A 161 -13.88 12.02 23.88
N ALA A 162 -14.72 11.79 22.86
CA ALA A 162 -15.79 10.80 22.96
C ALA A 162 -15.38 9.39 22.49
N GLY A 163 -14.16 9.21 21.99
CA GLY A 163 -13.61 7.89 21.65
C GLY A 163 -14.16 7.25 20.38
N ASN A 164 -14.77 8.04 19.50
CA ASN A 164 -15.31 7.57 18.21
C ASN A 164 -14.27 7.56 17.08
N GLU A 165 -13.03 7.91 17.38
CA GLU A 165 -11.90 7.91 16.45
C GLU A 165 -11.10 6.60 16.61
N PHE A 166 -11.50 5.58 15.85
CA PHE A 166 -10.92 4.23 15.91
C PHE A 166 -9.64 4.17 15.05
N VAL A 167 -8.58 4.82 15.55
CA VAL A 167 -7.27 4.90 14.92
C VAL A 167 -6.25 3.94 15.54
N ALA A 168 -5.20 3.64 14.79
CA ALA A 168 -3.96 3.04 15.27
C ALA A 168 -2.89 4.13 15.43
N ARG A 169 -2.05 4.02 16.46
CA ARG A 169 -0.81 4.81 16.57
C ARG A 169 0.28 4.10 15.80
N VAL A 170 0.84 4.81 14.83
CA VAL A 170 1.97 4.36 14.03
C VAL A 170 3.16 5.22 14.39
N ARG A 171 4.23 4.57 14.85
CA ARG A 171 5.48 5.22 15.25
C ARG A 171 6.61 4.69 14.39
N VAL A 172 7.55 5.58 14.10
CA VAL A 172 8.84 5.20 13.52
C VAL A 172 9.91 5.46 14.57
N CYS A 173 10.70 4.43 14.85
CA CYS A 173 11.70 4.42 15.90
C CYS A 173 13.09 4.25 15.27
N GLU A 174 14.06 5.05 15.70
CA GLU A 174 15.46 4.97 15.21
C GLU A 174 16.24 3.86 15.92
N SER A 175 15.75 3.44 17.09
CA SER A 175 16.24 2.27 17.80
C SER A 175 15.05 1.56 18.44
N PHE A 176 15.09 0.23 18.47
CA PHE A 176 14.06 -0.59 19.11
C PHE A 176 14.72 -1.78 19.78
N THR A 177 14.51 -1.93 21.08
CA THR A 177 14.88 -3.14 21.82
C THR A 177 13.65 -3.98 22.14
N ASP A 178 12.63 -3.33 22.68
CA ASP A 178 11.33 -3.92 23.00
C ASP A 178 10.27 -2.81 23.12
N PHE A 179 9.01 -3.17 23.42
CA PHE A 179 7.92 -2.19 23.56
C PHE A 179 8.01 -1.29 24.80
N ALA A 180 8.97 -1.51 25.70
CA ALA A 180 9.27 -0.63 26.83
C ALA A 180 10.47 0.29 26.56
N THR A 181 11.33 -0.07 25.60
CA THR A 181 12.62 0.57 25.33
C THR A 181 12.86 0.75 23.83
N TYR A 182 12.54 1.94 23.32
CA TYR A 182 12.77 2.35 21.94
C TYR A 182 12.91 3.88 21.85
N ASP A 183 13.62 4.36 20.83
CA ASP A 183 13.79 5.79 20.55
C ASP A 183 12.84 6.21 19.43
N GLN A 184 11.70 6.79 19.80
CA GLN A 184 10.70 7.29 18.85
C GLN A 184 11.19 8.55 18.14
N ALA A 185 11.19 8.54 16.80
CA ALA A 185 11.43 9.74 15.99
C ALA A 185 10.13 10.44 15.58
N MET A 186 9.13 9.66 15.18
CA MET A 186 7.86 10.18 14.61
C MET A 186 6.67 9.42 15.17
N GLU A 187 5.51 10.07 15.27
CA GLU A 187 4.22 9.44 15.54
C GLU A 187 3.13 10.06 14.67
N GLN A 188 2.25 9.21 14.13
CA GLN A 188 1.05 9.61 13.42
C GLN A 188 -0.11 8.67 13.73
N PHE A 189 -1.33 9.15 13.49
CA PHE A 189 -2.55 8.37 13.63
C PHE A 189 -3.00 7.86 12.26
N TRP A 190 -3.28 6.57 12.18
CA TRP A 190 -3.81 5.93 10.98
C TRP A 190 -5.25 5.46 11.22
N PRO A 191 -6.18 5.76 10.31
CA PRO A 191 -7.54 5.22 10.39
C PRO A 191 -7.50 3.69 10.35
N ALA A 192 -7.98 3.05 11.42
CA ALA A 192 -7.85 1.62 11.66
C ALA A 192 -9.22 0.92 11.78
N SER A 193 -10.24 1.53 11.21
CA SER A 193 -11.61 1.06 11.24
C SER A 193 -12.40 1.65 10.08
N HIS A 194 -13.42 0.93 9.63
CA HIS A 194 -14.36 1.41 8.62
C HIS A 194 -15.61 2.08 9.20
N ARG A 195 -15.62 2.35 10.51
CA ARG A 195 -16.78 2.84 11.26
C ARG A 195 -17.53 3.95 10.51
N TYR A 196 -18.86 3.80 10.45
CA TYR A 196 -19.80 4.66 9.71
C TYR A 196 -19.66 4.65 8.18
N ALA A 197 -18.81 3.79 7.61
CA ALA A 197 -18.67 3.57 6.18
C ALA A 197 -18.60 2.07 5.83
N THR A 198 -18.48 1.76 4.54
CA THR A 198 -18.22 0.40 4.06
C THR A 198 -16.79 -0.02 4.36
N ALA A 199 -16.56 -1.30 4.63
CA ALA A 199 -15.26 -1.90 4.97
C ALA A 199 -14.26 -1.99 3.79
N GLU A 200 -14.19 -0.93 2.99
CA GLU A 200 -13.36 -0.83 1.81
C GLU A 200 -11.96 -0.32 2.18
N TRP A 201 -10.94 -1.02 1.72
CA TRP A 201 -9.55 -0.63 1.93
C TRP A 201 -8.64 -1.10 0.80
N LEU A 202 -7.49 -0.44 0.70
CA LEU A 202 -6.38 -0.75 -0.18
C LEU A 202 -5.07 -0.66 0.62
N LEU A 203 -4.22 -1.67 0.43
CA LEU A 203 -2.82 -1.64 0.85
C LEU A 203 -1.95 -1.83 -0.39
N VAL A 204 -0.97 -0.95 -0.61
CA VAL A 204 0.05 -1.10 -1.67
C VAL A 204 1.42 -0.90 -1.06
N ALA A 205 2.34 -1.81 -1.31
CA ALA A 205 3.66 -1.77 -0.67
C ALA A 205 4.72 -2.52 -1.48
N ASP A 206 5.98 -2.18 -1.19
CA ASP A 206 7.17 -2.94 -1.54
C ASP A 206 8.03 -3.18 -0.28
N GLY A 207 9.31 -3.54 -0.45
CA GLY A 207 10.24 -3.73 0.65
C GLY A 207 10.69 -2.46 1.37
N HIS A 208 10.27 -1.26 0.92
CA HIS A 208 10.75 0.03 1.42
C HIS A 208 9.62 0.92 1.94
N ALA A 209 8.45 0.86 1.31
CA ALA A 209 7.32 1.72 1.60
C ALA A 209 5.96 1.00 1.55
N LEU A 210 5.01 1.58 2.29
CA LEU A 210 3.65 1.12 2.45
C LEU A 210 2.69 2.32 2.33
N TYR A 211 1.68 2.16 1.48
CA TYR A 211 0.52 3.04 1.38
C TYR A 211 -0.71 2.31 1.92
N TRP A 212 -1.43 2.97 2.82
CA TRP A 212 -2.68 2.51 3.40
C TRP A 212 -3.80 3.46 3.04
N LEU A 213 -4.89 2.90 2.51
CA LEU A 213 -6.11 3.63 2.26
C LEU A 213 -7.29 2.85 2.81
N ASN A 214 -8.17 3.51 3.55
CA ASN A 214 -9.44 2.92 3.92
C ASN A 214 -10.55 3.96 3.95
N ARG A 215 -11.76 3.46 3.78
CA ARG A 215 -12.98 4.24 3.87
C ARG A 215 -13.51 4.22 5.30
N TYR A 216 -13.81 5.39 5.86
CA TYR A 216 -14.35 5.53 7.22
C TYR A 216 -15.16 6.82 7.36
N ALA A 217 -15.73 7.00 8.55
CA ALA A 217 -16.53 8.15 8.97
C ALA A 217 -17.79 8.37 8.13
N SER A 218 -18.66 9.28 8.60
CA SER A 218 -19.98 9.56 8.05
C SER A 218 -19.95 10.06 6.60
N ALA A 219 -18.92 10.84 6.25
CA ALA A 219 -18.70 11.30 4.87
C ALA A 219 -18.24 10.16 3.94
N GLY A 220 -17.78 9.04 4.52
CA GLY A 220 -17.47 7.80 3.83
C GLY A 220 -16.49 8.01 2.69
N LYS A 221 -15.36 8.66 2.95
CA LYS A 221 -14.29 8.89 1.97
C LYS A 221 -13.06 8.04 2.28
N ARG A 222 -12.19 7.83 1.30
CA ARG A 222 -10.94 7.08 1.46
C ARG A 222 -9.80 8.00 1.88
N SER A 223 -9.30 7.88 3.10
CA SER A 223 -8.06 8.60 3.46
C SER A 223 -6.85 7.84 2.93
N ALA A 224 -5.80 8.53 2.50
CA ALA A 224 -4.54 7.91 2.10
C ALA A 224 -3.41 8.35 3.02
N VAL A 225 -2.71 7.38 3.60
CA VAL A 225 -1.51 7.60 4.41
C VAL A 225 -0.40 6.69 3.96
N MET A 226 0.85 7.04 4.26
CA MET A 226 2.00 6.23 3.94
C MET A 226 3.04 6.22 5.05
N LEU A 227 3.85 5.18 5.04
CA LEU A 227 5.14 5.14 5.72
C LEU A 227 6.18 4.54 4.78
N GLY A 228 7.44 4.92 4.93
CA GLY A 228 8.53 4.25 4.23
C GLY A 228 9.62 5.18 3.77
N ASP A 229 10.58 4.62 3.06
CA ASP A 229 11.75 5.34 2.59
C ASP A 229 11.45 6.09 1.29
N ILE A 230 11.80 7.38 1.24
CA ILE A 230 11.78 8.14 -0.02
C ILE A 230 13.02 7.82 -0.85
N GLU A 231 12.95 8.07 -2.15
CA GLU A 231 14.14 8.05 -2.99
C GLU A 231 14.99 9.30 -2.70
N SER A 232 15.88 9.21 -1.71
CA SER A 232 16.65 10.38 -1.27
C SER A 232 17.68 10.81 -2.32
N VAL A 233 17.75 12.11 -2.58
CA VAL A 233 18.84 12.71 -3.38
C VAL A 233 20.06 13.05 -2.53
N ARG A 234 19.96 12.92 -1.20
CA ARG A 234 21.02 13.25 -0.25
C ARG A 234 21.96 12.03 -0.12
N PRO A 235 23.26 12.18 -0.40
CA PRO A 235 24.22 11.10 -0.15
C PRO A 235 24.28 10.72 1.33
N GLY A 236 24.23 9.40 1.63
CA GLY A 236 24.32 8.88 2.99
C GLY A 236 23.17 9.33 3.89
N ASP A 237 21.97 9.42 3.33
CA ASP A 237 20.77 9.74 4.08
C ASP A 237 20.31 8.57 4.94
N ALA A 238 20.54 8.64 6.24
CA ALA A 238 20.21 7.56 7.16
C ALA A 238 18.78 7.65 7.72
N ALA A 239 18.09 8.78 7.49
CA ALA A 239 16.81 9.09 8.13
C ALA A 239 15.80 9.62 7.09
N HIS A 240 15.75 8.98 5.93
CA HIS A 240 14.85 9.31 4.82
C HIS A 240 13.50 8.56 4.88
N CYS A 241 13.17 8.02 6.04
CA CYS A 241 11.85 7.43 6.30
C CYS A 241 10.82 8.54 6.55
N VAL A 242 9.76 8.55 5.76
CA VAL A 242 8.58 9.40 5.93
C VAL A 242 7.47 8.67 6.66
N LEU A 243 6.64 9.42 7.37
CA LEU A 243 5.37 8.97 7.92
C LEU A 243 4.32 10.07 7.71
N THR A 244 3.14 9.67 7.23
CA THR A 244 1.99 10.57 7.16
C THR A 244 0.85 10.07 8.03
N GLY A 245 -0.09 10.95 8.36
CA GLY A 245 -1.21 10.62 9.24
C GLY A 245 -2.45 11.43 8.98
N ILE A 246 -3.41 11.28 9.88
CA ILE A 246 -4.58 12.13 10.00
C ILE A 246 -4.49 12.97 11.29
N GLU A 247 -5.23 14.07 11.31
CA GLU A 247 -5.48 14.79 12.54
C GLU A 247 -6.31 13.94 13.50
N SER A 248 -5.81 13.82 14.73
CA SER A 248 -6.56 13.28 15.85
C SER A 248 -6.67 14.36 16.92
N SER A 249 -7.88 14.91 17.10
CA SER A 249 -8.15 16.05 17.97
C SER A 249 -9.59 16.03 18.49
N THR A 250 -9.95 16.98 19.36
CA THR A 250 -11.32 17.09 19.90
C THR A 250 -12.39 17.38 18.86
N GLY A 251 -12.01 17.75 17.62
CA GLY A 251 -12.93 17.91 16.49
C GLY A 251 -12.91 16.76 15.48
N ALA A 252 -12.22 15.65 15.76
CA ALA A 252 -12.08 14.49 14.85
C ALA A 252 -13.24 13.49 14.98
N GLU A 253 -14.48 13.98 14.92
CA GLU A 253 -15.69 13.19 15.10
C GLU A 253 -16.09 12.43 13.82
N TRP A 254 -16.01 11.09 13.87
CA TRP A 254 -16.28 10.25 12.69
C TRP A 254 -17.77 10.08 12.40
N ASP A 255 -18.67 10.22 13.38
CA ASP A 255 -20.12 10.12 13.18
C ASP A 255 -20.78 11.42 12.72
N ALA A 256 -20.08 12.55 12.84
CA ALA A 256 -20.58 13.86 12.47
C ALA A 256 -19.97 14.33 11.15
N SER A 257 -20.35 15.55 10.74
CA SER A 257 -19.74 16.25 9.60
C SER A 257 -18.34 16.80 9.93
N GLU A 258 -17.68 16.34 10.99
CA GLU A 258 -16.40 16.86 11.48
C GLU A 258 -15.37 15.73 11.48
N SER A 259 -15.09 15.16 10.30
CA SER A 259 -14.14 14.06 10.17
C SER A 259 -12.86 14.52 9.50
N TYR A 260 -11.72 14.25 10.13
CA TYR A 260 -10.42 14.54 9.54
C TYR A 260 -9.89 13.39 8.71
N TYR A 261 -9.61 13.69 7.45
CA TYR A 261 -8.91 12.83 6.52
C TYR A 261 -7.45 13.27 6.37
N ALA A 262 -6.62 12.43 5.76
CA ALA A 262 -5.30 12.86 5.31
C ALA A 262 -5.48 13.68 4.04
N ASP A 263 -4.70 14.76 3.91
CA ASP A 263 -4.66 15.54 2.68
C ASP A 263 -3.58 15.08 1.72
N PHE A 264 -3.21 13.80 1.74
CA PHE A 264 -2.06 13.27 1.01
C PHE A 264 -2.05 13.67 -0.47
N ALA A 265 -3.23 13.71 -1.11
CA ALA A 265 -3.39 14.12 -2.50
C ALA A 265 -3.28 15.65 -2.73
N THR A 266 -3.23 16.50 -1.72
CA THR A 266 -2.93 17.93 -1.86
C THR A 266 -1.43 18.17 -1.99
N LEU A 267 -1.04 18.90 -3.05
CA LEU A 267 0.33 19.30 -3.31
C LEU A 267 0.66 20.58 -2.53
N GLY A 268 1.88 20.66 -2.01
CA GLY A 268 2.36 21.78 -1.19
C GLY A 268 1.86 21.77 0.27
N SER A 269 1.02 20.81 0.68
CA SER A 269 0.68 20.63 2.10
C SER A 269 1.79 19.89 2.83
N SER A 270 1.98 20.24 4.11
CA SER A 270 2.89 19.56 5.05
C SER A 270 2.17 19.05 6.30
N ASP A 271 0.85 19.10 6.33
CA ASP A 271 0.07 18.75 7.51
C ASP A 271 0.12 17.24 7.76
N TYR A 272 0.46 16.82 8.99
CA TYR A 272 0.61 15.41 9.38
C TYR A 272 1.55 14.62 8.47
N ARG A 273 2.66 15.24 8.07
CA ARG A 273 3.72 14.65 7.25
C ARG A 273 5.06 14.89 7.93
N ALA A 274 5.73 13.82 8.33
CA ALA A 274 7.01 13.88 9.03
C ALA A 274 8.08 13.09 8.27
N ILE A 275 9.32 13.58 8.31
CA ILE A 275 10.54 12.82 8.03
C ILE A 275 11.29 12.67 9.36
N ALA A 276 11.84 11.49 9.64
CA ALA A 276 12.46 11.17 10.93
C ALA A 276 13.53 12.18 11.36
N ARG A 277 14.33 12.68 10.40
CA ARG A 277 15.27 13.78 10.60
C ARG A 277 15.36 14.73 9.41
N GLY A 278 15.73 15.97 9.73
CA GLY A 278 16.06 16.98 8.71
C GLY A 278 17.27 16.60 7.84
N TYR A 279 17.47 17.32 6.73
CA TYR A 279 18.56 17.02 5.79
C TYR A 279 19.96 17.19 6.42
N GLN A 280 20.04 17.83 7.59
CA GLN A 280 21.24 17.93 8.40
C GLN A 280 21.51 16.67 9.24
N GLN A 281 20.58 15.70 9.28
CA GLN A 281 20.61 14.46 10.08
C GLN A 281 20.67 14.68 11.59
N LEU A 282 20.33 15.89 12.04
CA LEU A 282 20.14 16.18 13.45
C LEU A 282 18.83 15.55 13.94
N PRO A 283 18.78 15.03 15.17
CA PRO A 283 17.55 14.49 15.73
C PRO A 283 16.41 15.52 15.72
N GLY A 284 15.20 15.03 15.47
CA GLY A 284 13.97 15.83 15.44
C GLY A 284 13.28 15.70 14.09
N GLU A 285 11.99 15.33 14.14
CA GLU A 285 11.18 15.23 12.94
C GLU A 285 11.03 16.58 12.24
N VAL A 286 10.94 16.55 10.92
CA VAL A 286 10.71 17.74 10.10
C VAL A 286 9.53 17.55 9.16
N PRO A 287 8.75 18.62 8.90
CA PRO A 287 7.68 18.56 7.94
C PRO A 287 8.23 18.48 6.50
N TRP A 288 7.47 17.81 5.64
CA TRP A 288 7.76 17.74 4.20
C TRP A 288 6.51 18.00 3.36
N GLN A 289 6.73 18.43 2.12
CA GLN A 289 5.70 18.77 1.15
C GLN A 289 5.84 17.92 -0.11
N LEU A 290 4.70 17.51 -0.67
CA LEU A 290 4.65 16.82 -1.96
C LEU A 290 4.47 17.84 -3.09
N TYR A 291 5.28 17.76 -4.14
CA TYR A 291 5.13 18.61 -5.33
C TYR A 291 5.03 17.81 -6.62
N GLY A 292 4.21 18.31 -7.52
CA GLY A 292 3.91 17.77 -8.84
C GLY A 292 3.28 18.83 -9.72
N ILE A 293 2.45 18.42 -10.68
CA ILE A 293 1.75 19.32 -11.60
C ILE A 293 0.42 19.80 -10.99
N GLY A 294 0.16 21.09 -10.91
CA GLY A 294 -1.10 21.63 -10.36
C GLY A 294 -1.11 21.73 -8.84
N THR A 295 -2.29 21.61 -8.24
CA THR A 295 -2.50 21.80 -6.79
C THR A 295 -2.84 20.50 -6.05
N ARG A 296 -3.27 19.45 -6.77
CA ARG A 296 -3.69 18.17 -6.20
C ARG A 296 -3.36 17.03 -7.16
N LEU A 297 -3.16 15.82 -6.64
CA LEU A 297 -3.19 14.61 -7.45
C LEU A 297 -4.61 14.45 -8.04
N GLY A 298 -4.71 14.05 -9.30
CA GLY A 298 -5.99 13.83 -9.97
C GLY A 298 -6.83 15.08 -10.21
N ASP A 299 -6.29 16.30 -10.09
CA ASP A 299 -7.03 17.55 -10.34
C ASP A 299 -6.11 18.75 -10.63
N GLY A 300 -6.70 19.85 -11.10
CA GLY A 300 -6.12 21.19 -10.96
C GLY A 300 -5.40 21.74 -12.20
N VAL A 301 -5.30 20.98 -13.30
CA VAL A 301 -4.71 21.50 -14.55
C VAL A 301 -5.52 21.14 -15.80
N ILE A 302 -6.06 19.92 -15.88
CA ILE A 302 -6.74 19.42 -17.09
C ILE A 302 -8.14 18.92 -16.71
N ALA A 303 -9.15 19.25 -17.50
CA ALA A 303 -10.50 18.70 -17.33
C ALA A 303 -10.58 17.25 -17.82
N TYR A 304 -11.35 16.40 -17.15
CA TYR A 304 -11.67 15.05 -17.62
C TYR A 304 -13.02 15.02 -18.35
N PRO A 305 -13.12 14.38 -19.53
CA PRO A 305 -11.98 13.99 -20.39
C PRO A 305 -11.32 15.25 -20.97
N ASN A 306 -10.05 15.15 -21.40
CA ASN A 306 -9.37 16.31 -22.00
C ASN A 306 -10.13 16.79 -23.25
N PRO A 307 -10.63 18.04 -23.31
CA PRO A 307 -11.43 18.51 -24.44
C PRO A 307 -10.74 18.42 -25.80
N ALA A 308 -9.40 18.46 -25.83
CA ALA A 308 -8.64 18.44 -27.08
C ALA A 308 -8.50 17.03 -27.70
N THR A 309 -8.51 15.98 -26.88
CA THR A 309 -8.15 14.61 -27.30
C THR A 309 -9.13 13.55 -26.83
N ASN A 310 -10.08 13.91 -25.97
CA ASN A 310 -10.93 12.99 -25.21
C ASN A 310 -10.13 11.95 -24.39
N GLY A 311 -8.86 12.25 -24.07
CA GLY A 311 -7.92 11.32 -23.45
C GLY A 311 -7.90 11.38 -21.92
N PHE A 312 -7.38 10.30 -21.32
CA PHE A 312 -6.99 10.21 -19.91
C PHE A 312 -5.46 10.33 -19.76
N TYR A 313 -4.98 11.27 -18.95
CA TYR A 313 -3.57 11.59 -18.74
C TYR A 313 -3.08 11.28 -17.33
N VAL A 314 -1.89 10.68 -17.27
CA VAL A 314 -1.10 10.43 -16.08
C VAL A 314 0.30 10.98 -16.35
N ALA A 315 0.84 11.78 -15.43
CA ALA A 315 2.23 12.19 -15.50
C ALA A 315 3.13 11.06 -15.00
N THR A 316 4.13 10.72 -15.80
CA THR A 316 5.13 9.68 -15.53
C THR A 316 6.32 10.17 -14.72
N GLY A 317 6.42 11.49 -14.51
CA GLY A 317 7.46 12.10 -13.66
C GLY A 317 7.28 11.73 -12.19
N LYS A 318 8.40 11.61 -11.47
CA LYS A 318 8.40 11.33 -10.03
C LYS A 318 7.90 12.55 -9.25
N LEU A 319 7.08 12.30 -8.22
CA LEU A 319 6.60 13.36 -7.33
C LEU A 319 7.69 13.74 -6.33
N MET A 320 7.95 15.04 -6.21
CA MET A 320 9.04 15.58 -5.39
C MET A 320 8.65 15.61 -3.92
N VAL A 321 9.59 15.21 -3.07
CA VAL A 321 9.55 15.39 -1.62
C VAL A 321 10.43 16.59 -1.28
N VAL A 322 9.81 17.67 -0.82
CA VAL A 322 10.48 18.93 -0.49
C VAL A 322 10.41 19.16 1.01
N GLU A 323 11.58 19.31 1.62
CA GLU A 323 11.75 19.63 3.04
C GLU A 323 12.21 21.08 3.17
N GLN A 324 11.40 21.94 3.80
CA GLN A 324 11.75 23.35 4.05
C GLN A 324 12.30 24.11 2.82
N GLY A 325 11.74 23.84 1.64
CA GLY A 325 12.17 24.43 0.37
C GLY A 325 13.40 23.77 -0.29
N SER A 326 13.95 22.72 0.30
CA SER A 326 15.01 21.88 -0.29
C SER A 326 14.43 20.59 -0.84
N LEU A 327 14.82 20.19 -2.05
CA LEU A 327 14.52 18.86 -2.57
C LEU A 327 15.21 17.82 -1.69
N ARG A 328 14.44 16.95 -1.03
CA ARG A 328 14.96 15.85 -0.21
C ARG A 328 14.97 14.53 -0.97
N GLY A 329 14.00 14.32 -1.87
CA GLY A 329 13.91 13.10 -2.65
C GLY A 329 12.65 13.03 -3.50
N PHE A 330 12.25 11.83 -3.84
CA PHE A 330 11.03 11.53 -4.58
C PHE A 330 10.20 10.46 -3.88
N LEU A 331 8.88 10.47 -4.05
CA LEU A 331 8.05 9.39 -3.53
C LEU A 331 8.19 8.12 -4.37
N PRO A 332 8.39 6.96 -3.75
CA PRO A 332 8.49 5.69 -4.45
C PRO A 332 7.13 5.30 -5.04
N GLY A 333 7.14 4.88 -6.30
CA GLY A 333 6.03 4.18 -6.94
C GLY A 333 4.78 4.97 -7.33
N LEU A 334 4.59 6.15 -6.76
CA LEU A 334 3.39 6.97 -6.95
C LEU A 334 3.49 7.76 -8.27
N LEU A 335 2.50 7.55 -9.13
CA LEU A 335 2.28 8.34 -10.34
C LEU A 335 1.23 9.42 -10.08
N GLN A 336 1.21 10.44 -10.93
CA GLN A 336 0.25 11.53 -10.80
C GLN A 336 -0.78 11.51 -11.94
N PRO A 337 -2.00 11.00 -11.70
CA PRO A 337 -3.14 11.31 -12.56
C PRO A 337 -3.34 12.83 -12.63
N LEU A 338 -3.63 13.38 -13.82
CA LEU A 338 -3.81 14.84 -14.01
C LEU A 338 -5.27 15.29 -13.91
N HIS A 339 -6.17 14.35 -13.67
CA HIS A 339 -7.62 14.50 -13.59
C HIS A 339 -8.24 13.22 -13.02
N THR A 340 -9.51 13.30 -12.61
CA THR A 340 -10.18 12.20 -11.90
C THR A 340 -11.38 11.67 -12.68
N SER A 341 -11.50 10.34 -12.73
CA SER A 341 -12.69 9.63 -13.19
C SER A 341 -12.91 8.39 -12.33
N SER A 342 -14.12 8.22 -11.81
CA SER A 342 -14.47 7.09 -10.95
C SER A 342 -14.45 5.74 -11.68
N VAL A 343 -14.48 5.73 -13.02
CA VAL A 343 -14.41 4.50 -13.83
C VAL A 343 -13.09 3.75 -13.63
N TYR A 344 -12.01 4.46 -13.27
CA TYR A 344 -10.70 3.85 -13.01
C TYR A 344 -10.50 3.42 -11.55
N HIS A 345 -11.46 3.66 -10.67
CA HIS A 345 -11.32 3.25 -9.27
C HIS A 345 -11.21 1.71 -9.16
N GLY A 346 -10.10 1.23 -8.60
CA GLY A 346 -9.80 -0.20 -8.49
C GLY A 346 -9.33 -0.86 -9.78
N ALA A 347 -9.13 -0.09 -10.85
CA ALA A 347 -8.64 -0.61 -12.12
C ALA A 347 -7.12 -0.79 -12.08
N VAL A 348 -6.66 -1.95 -12.58
CA VAL A 348 -5.27 -2.15 -13.00
C VAL A 348 -5.23 -2.00 -14.52
N VAL A 349 -4.43 -1.06 -15.01
CA VAL A 349 -4.27 -0.77 -16.44
C VAL A 349 -2.83 -1.02 -16.83
N ASP A 350 -2.63 -1.87 -17.84
CA ASP A 350 -1.32 -2.13 -18.44
C ASP A 350 -1.12 -1.28 -19.70
N ASN A 351 0.14 -1.10 -20.10
CA ASN A 351 0.52 -0.47 -21.36
C ASN A 351 -0.05 0.94 -21.54
N LEU A 352 -0.03 1.73 -20.47
CA LEU A 352 -0.16 3.18 -20.61
C LEU A 352 1.03 3.71 -21.43
N PRO A 353 0.85 4.77 -22.22
CA PRO A 353 1.96 5.38 -22.96
C PRO A 353 3.12 5.72 -22.01
N ASP A 354 4.35 5.39 -22.43
CA ASP A 354 5.60 5.53 -21.66
C ASP A 354 5.70 4.63 -20.41
N LEU A 355 4.80 3.65 -20.28
CA LEU A 355 4.73 2.64 -19.21
C LEU A 355 4.39 1.26 -19.81
N GLU A 356 4.90 0.94 -21.00
CA GLU A 356 4.70 -0.35 -21.64
C GLU A 356 5.22 -1.50 -20.77
N GLY A 357 4.38 -2.51 -20.54
CA GLY A 357 4.70 -3.63 -19.66
C GLY A 357 4.67 -3.31 -18.16
N VAL A 358 4.34 -2.08 -17.76
CA VAL A 358 4.20 -1.67 -16.35
C VAL A 358 2.71 -1.59 -15.98
N PRO A 359 2.20 -2.51 -15.12
CA PRO A 359 0.85 -2.40 -14.60
C PRO A 359 0.72 -1.20 -13.66
N VAL A 360 -0.37 -0.44 -13.82
CA VAL A 360 -0.68 0.71 -12.97
C VAL A 360 -2.03 0.52 -12.29
N LEU A 361 -2.02 0.53 -10.96
CA LEU A 361 -3.23 0.51 -10.12
C LEU A 361 -3.74 1.92 -9.90
N PHE A 362 -5.04 2.14 -10.09
CA PHE A 362 -5.71 3.40 -9.81
C PHE A 362 -6.67 3.29 -8.62
N TRP A 363 -6.66 4.28 -7.74
CA TRP A 363 -7.56 4.33 -6.58
C TRP A 363 -8.02 5.74 -6.26
N LEU A 364 -9.23 5.87 -5.69
CA LEU A 364 -9.76 7.15 -5.27
C LEU A 364 -9.36 7.43 -3.82
N ALA A 365 -8.89 8.63 -3.53
CA ALA A 365 -8.52 9.08 -2.20
C ALA A 365 -8.95 10.53 -1.96
N MET A 366 -9.27 10.85 -0.72
CA MET A 366 -9.66 12.18 -0.28
C MET A 366 -8.54 13.19 -0.52
N ASP A 367 -8.89 14.38 -1.01
CA ASP A 367 -7.92 15.45 -1.28
C ASP A 367 -7.76 16.48 -0.18
N SER A 368 -8.61 16.45 0.84
CA SER A 368 -8.68 17.46 1.88
C SER A 368 -8.79 16.81 3.24
N ARG A 369 -8.26 17.48 4.27
CA ARG A 369 -8.50 17.10 5.66
C ARG A 369 -9.97 17.28 6.04
N ALA A 370 -10.66 18.23 5.43
CA ALA A 370 -12.05 18.53 5.76
C ALA A 370 -13.02 17.53 5.13
N TYR A 371 -14.06 17.16 5.88
CA TYR A 371 -15.12 16.22 5.46
C TYR A 371 -15.78 16.53 4.10
N ASN A 372 -15.77 17.79 3.67
CA ASN A 372 -16.39 18.27 2.44
C ASN A 372 -15.46 18.23 1.21
N GLY A 373 -14.25 17.68 1.36
CA GLY A 373 -13.34 17.44 0.26
C GLY A 373 -13.86 16.44 -0.77
N THR A 374 -13.09 16.29 -1.84
CA THR A 374 -13.45 15.47 -2.99
C THR A 374 -12.46 14.32 -3.12
N GLU A 375 -12.94 13.18 -3.62
CA GLU A 375 -12.05 12.06 -3.90
C GLU A 375 -11.39 12.24 -5.26
N ARG A 376 -10.07 12.06 -5.28
CA ARG A 376 -9.21 12.22 -6.44
C ARG A 376 -8.47 10.94 -6.73
N LEU A 377 -8.14 10.76 -8.00
CA LEU A 377 -7.45 9.56 -8.45
C LEU A 377 -5.97 9.64 -8.11
N MET A 378 -5.48 8.62 -7.44
CA MET A 378 -4.07 8.29 -7.22
C MET A 378 -3.71 7.07 -8.08
N ALA A 379 -2.43 6.92 -8.39
CA ALA A 379 -1.96 5.79 -9.19
C ALA A 379 -0.61 5.26 -8.69
N TRP A 380 -0.45 3.94 -8.70
CA TRP A 380 0.81 3.28 -8.33
C TRP A 380 1.27 2.38 -9.46
N ARG A 381 2.56 2.48 -9.78
CA ARG A 381 3.23 1.44 -10.57
C ARG A 381 3.28 0.15 -9.76
N LEU A 382 3.13 -0.99 -10.43
CA LEU A 382 3.20 -2.30 -9.78
C LEU A 382 4.41 -3.13 -10.24
N ASP A 383 5.41 -2.53 -10.89
CA ASP A 383 6.63 -3.22 -11.32
C ASP A 383 7.74 -3.14 -10.27
N GLU A 384 8.28 -1.94 -10.02
CA GLU A 384 9.36 -1.67 -9.07
C GLU A 384 9.34 -0.19 -8.68
N TRP A 385 9.60 0.15 -7.42
CA TRP A 385 9.59 1.55 -6.95
C TRP A 385 10.99 2.10 -6.74
N LEU A 386 11.83 1.38 -6.01
CA LEU A 386 13.27 1.64 -5.88
C LEU A 386 14.02 0.50 -6.58
N PRO A 387 14.99 0.78 -7.47
CA PRO A 387 15.84 -0.27 -7.99
C PRO A 387 16.56 -0.95 -6.82
N GLU A 388 16.33 -2.25 -6.59
CA GLU A 388 17.09 -3.01 -5.59
C GLU A 388 18.59 -2.75 -5.85
N VAL A 389 19.27 -2.08 -4.92
CA VAL A 389 20.68 -1.72 -5.11
C VAL A 389 21.51 -3.01 -5.14
N GLY A 390 21.91 -3.44 -6.33
CA GLY A 390 22.90 -4.50 -6.55
C GLY A 390 22.36 -5.79 -7.16
N ALA A 391 22.01 -5.74 -8.46
CA ALA A 391 22.08 -6.92 -9.33
C ALA A 391 23.49 -7.08 -9.92
#